data_AF-A0A1H2VE11-F1
#
_entry.id   AF-A0A1H2VE11-F1
#
_cell.length_a   1.000
_cell.length_b   1.000
_cell.length_c   1.000
_cell.angle_alpha   90.00
_cell.angle_beta   90.00
_cell.angle_gamma   90.00
#
_symmetry.space_group_name_H-M   'P 1'
#
loop_
_entity.id
_entity.type
_entity.pdbx_description
1 polymer ?
#
loop_
_entity_poly.entity_id
_entity_poly.type
_entity_poly.pdbx_seq_one_letter_code
_entity_poly.pdbx_strand_id
1 'polypeptide(L)'
;MSNQKEKNIDFMKFTYRTPVITYNTDEVAYLLGTRRQTITMYREIGILKAIKTGKRYMFSQAEIERFQRDYEGLDISNRLKALESYKLVKSRN
;
A
#
# COMPACT_ATOMS: atom_id res chain seq x y z
N MET A 1 -41.53 13.15 -11.97
CA MET A 1 -41.20 13.15 -10.53
C MET A 1 -40.10 12.11 -10.30
N SER A 2 -38.83 12.53 -10.23
CA SER A 2 -37.69 11.61 -10.11
C SER A 2 -37.70 10.93 -8.74
N ASN A 3 -37.61 9.60 -8.76
CA ASN A 3 -37.95 8.70 -7.68
C ASN A 3 -37.01 8.89 -6.47
N GLN A 4 -37.58 9.24 -5.32
CA GLN A 4 -36.86 9.46 -4.04
C GLN A 4 -35.93 8.29 -3.67
N LYS A 5 -36.22 7.07 -4.14
CA LYS A 5 -35.40 5.87 -3.97
C LYS A 5 -34.06 5.92 -4.70
N GLU A 6 -34.00 6.45 -5.92
CA GLU A 6 -32.75 6.55 -6.69
C GLU A 6 -31.81 7.59 -6.06
N LYS A 7 -32.37 8.71 -5.60
CA LYS A 7 -31.62 9.73 -4.85
C LYS A 7 -31.05 9.19 -3.54
N ASN A 8 -31.78 8.33 -2.83
CA ASN A 8 -31.31 7.69 -1.60
C ASN A 8 -30.22 6.63 -1.84
N ILE A 9 -30.27 5.90 -2.95
CA ILE A 9 -29.21 4.94 -3.32
C ILE A 9 -27.93 5.67 -3.72
N ASP A 10 -28.03 6.77 -4.49
CA ASP A 10 -26.86 7.60 -4.80
C ASP A 10 -26.31 8.32 -3.55
N PHE A 11 -27.18 8.76 -2.64
CA PHE A 11 -26.74 9.33 -1.35
C PHE A 11 -26.08 8.28 -0.45
N MET A 12 -26.57 7.03 -0.46
CA MET A 12 -25.91 5.90 0.20
C MET A 12 -24.56 5.60 -0.45
N LYS A 13 -24.44 5.57 -1.78
CA LYS A 13 -23.15 5.41 -2.47
C LYS A 13 -22.17 6.54 -2.16
N PHE A 14 -22.66 7.75 -1.93
CA PHE A 14 -21.84 8.91 -1.53
C PHE A 14 -21.39 8.86 -0.06
N THR A 15 -22.19 8.24 0.82
CA THR A 15 -21.93 8.16 2.27
C THR A 15 -21.23 6.87 2.71
N TYR A 16 -21.35 5.77 1.96
CA TYR A 16 -20.48 4.60 2.05
C TYR A 16 -19.20 4.83 1.26
N ARG A 17 -18.46 5.87 1.63
CA ARG A 17 -17.06 5.99 1.25
C ARG A 17 -16.40 4.72 1.77
N THR A 18 -16.01 3.81 0.88
CA THR A 18 -15.26 2.60 1.22
C THR A 18 -14.22 3.01 2.26
N PRO A 19 -14.20 2.42 3.47
CA PRO A 19 -13.26 2.86 4.49
C PRO A 19 -11.86 2.82 3.87
N VAL A 20 -11.07 3.88 4.06
CA VAL A 20 -9.69 3.89 3.58
C VAL A 20 -8.95 2.83 4.39
N ILE A 21 -8.82 1.63 3.83
CA ILE A 21 -8.18 0.50 4.49
C ILE A 21 -6.68 0.77 4.51
N THR A 22 -6.14 0.91 5.72
CA THR A 22 -4.72 1.11 5.97
C THR A 22 -4.22 0.08 6.96
N TYR A 23 -2.97 -0.33 6.77
CA TYR A 23 -2.30 -1.37 7.54
C TYR A 23 -1.08 -0.78 8.23
N ASN A 24 -0.80 -1.22 9.45
CA ASN A 24 0.44 -0.90 10.15
C ASN A 24 1.60 -1.81 9.69
N THR A 25 2.82 -1.50 10.11
CA THR A 25 4.03 -2.27 9.71
C THR A 25 3.93 -3.77 10.01
N ASP A 26 3.35 -4.16 11.15
CA ASP A 26 3.27 -5.56 11.58
C ASP A 26 2.22 -6.32 10.76
N GLU A 27 1.09 -5.66 10.45
CA GLU A 27 0.06 -6.20 9.54
C GLU A 27 0.61 -6.39 8.13
N VAL A 28 1.33 -5.40 7.59
CA VAL A 28 1.97 -5.54 6.26
C VAL A 28 3.01 -6.66 6.26
N ALA A 29 3.78 -6.81 7.34
CA ALA A 29 4.74 -7.90 7.46
C ALA A 29 4.04 -9.27 7.43
N TYR A 30 2.92 -9.41 8.14
CA TYR A 30 2.09 -10.60 8.11
C TYR A 30 1.51 -10.87 6.70
N LEU A 31 0.93 -9.86 6.07
CA LEU A 31 0.33 -9.96 4.73
C LEU A 31 1.35 -10.37 3.66
N LEU A 32 2.58 -9.88 3.75
CA LEU A 32 3.65 -10.18 2.80
C LEU A 32 4.51 -11.38 3.20
N GLY A 33 4.16 -12.09 4.28
CA GLY A 33 4.91 -13.27 4.74
C GLY A 33 6.36 -12.95 5.13
N THR A 34 6.62 -11.78 5.71
CA THR A 34 7.97 -11.31 6.04
C THR A 34 8.07 -10.75 7.47
N ARG A 35 9.24 -10.20 7.82
CA ARG A 35 9.50 -9.61 9.14
C ARG A 35 9.31 -8.10 9.12
N ARG A 36 8.98 -7.52 10.28
CA ARG A 36 8.83 -6.05 10.47
C ARG A 36 10.06 -5.25 10.00
N GLN A 37 11.26 -5.78 10.22
CA GLN A 37 12.52 -5.16 9.79
C GLN A 37 12.59 -5.04 8.27
N THR A 38 12.09 -6.04 7.54
CA THR A 38 12.04 -6.04 6.07
C THR A 38 11.11 -4.92 5.57
N ILE A 39 9.91 -4.77 6.14
CA ILE A 39 8.99 -3.69 5.79
C ILE A 39 9.59 -2.32 6.09
N THR A 40 10.33 -2.21 7.20
CA THR A 40 11.06 -1.00 7.57
C THR A 40 12.12 -0.65 6.54
N MET A 41 12.91 -1.64 6.08
CA MET A 41 13.90 -1.46 5.02
C MET A 41 13.23 -1.05 3.69
N TYR A 42 12.15 -1.71 3.28
CA TYR A 42 11.42 -1.35 2.06
C TYR A 42 10.91 0.09 2.11
N ARG A 43 10.41 0.52 3.27
CA ARG A 43 9.99 1.92 3.49
C ARG A 43 11.15 2.90 3.38
N GLU A 44 12.29 2.59 4.00
CA GLU A 44 13.48 3.46 3.95
C GLU A 44 14.05 3.61 2.55
N ILE A 45 14.02 2.54 1.74
CA ILE A 45 14.44 2.58 0.34
C ILE A 45 13.42 3.35 -0.53
N GLY A 46 12.14 3.32 -0.14
CA GLY A 46 11.04 3.89 -0.92
C GLY A 46 10.30 2.89 -1.80
N ILE A 47 10.57 1.58 -1.62
CA ILE A 47 9.83 0.47 -2.24
C ILE A 47 8.37 0.45 -1.78
N LEU A 48 8.15 0.68 -0.48
CA LEU A 48 6.83 0.86 0.11
C LEU A 48 6.67 2.28 0.66
N LYS A 49 5.69 3.02 0.16
CA LYS A 49 5.39 4.38 0.60
C LYS A 49 4.43 4.31 1.79
N ALA A 50 4.87 4.87 2.92
CA ALA A 50 4.06 4.92 4.13
C ALA A 50 3.61 6.35 4.43
N ILE A 51 2.42 6.46 5.03
CA ILE A 51 1.97 7.67 5.70
C ILE A 51 2.51 7.64 7.12
N LYS A 52 3.20 8.70 7.54
CA LYS A 52 3.61 8.85 8.94
C LYS A 52 2.40 9.31 9.76
N THR A 53 1.94 8.48 10.70
CA THR A 53 0.81 8.79 11.58
C THR A 53 1.28 8.75 13.04
N GLY A 54 1.61 9.92 13.59
CA GLY A 54 2.21 10.04 14.91
C GLY A 54 3.54 9.29 15.00
N LYS A 55 3.63 8.29 15.89
CA LYS A 55 4.83 7.44 16.04
C LYS A 55 4.88 6.27 15.05
N ARG A 56 3.77 5.94 14.39
CA ARG A 56 3.63 4.75 13.54
C ARG A 56 3.66 5.12 12.05
N TYR A 57 3.75 4.09 11.22
CA TYR A 57 3.65 4.17 9.77
C TYR A 57 2.47 3.33 9.31
N MET A 58 1.64 3.91 8.44
CA MET A 58 0.46 3.27 7.86
C MET A 58 0.65 3.15 6.35
N PHE A 59 0.23 2.02 5.79
CA PHE A 59 0.32 1.69 4.37
C PHE A 59 -1.10 1.49 3.83
N SER A 60 -1.46 2.18 2.75
CA SER A 60 -2.77 1.98 2.13
C SER A 60 -2.82 0.64 1.41
N GLN A 61 -4.02 0.06 1.27
CA GLN A 61 -4.19 -1.13 0.45
C GLN A 61 -3.68 -0.93 -1.00
N ALA A 62 -4.00 0.20 -1.61
CA ALA A 62 -3.55 0.54 -2.97
C ALA A 62 -2.02 0.56 -3.11
N GLU A 63 -1.30 0.97 -2.05
CA GLU A 63 0.16 0.94 -2.03
C GLU A 63 0.70 -0.49 -2.03
N ILE A 64 0.10 -1.37 -1.23
CA ILE A 64 0.51 -2.78 -1.13
C ILE A 64 0.27 -3.48 -2.47
N GLU A 65 -0.88 -3.23 -3.10
CA GLU A 65 -1.19 -3.75 -4.43
C GLU A 65 -0.23 -3.22 -5.50
N ARG A 66 0.14 -1.92 -5.44
CA ARG A 66 1.16 -1.35 -6.33
C ARG A 66 2.51 -2.05 -6.14
N PHE A 67 2.92 -2.24 -4.89
CA PHE A 67 4.15 -2.95 -4.56
C PHE A 67 4.17 -4.37 -5.13
N GLN A 68 3.09 -5.13 -4.95
CA GLN A 68 3.01 -6.50 -5.46
C GLN A 68 3.17 -6.56 -6.98
N ARG A 69 2.52 -5.63 -7.72
CA ARG A 69 2.64 -5.56 -9.18
C ARG A 69 4.03 -5.11 -9.65
N ASP A 70 4.53 -4.01 -9.10
CA ASP A 70 5.76 -3.38 -9.59
C ASP A 70 7.01 -4.22 -9.32
N TYR A 71 7.01 -4.98 -8.22
CA TYR A 71 8.14 -5.78 -7.75
C TYR A 71 7.98 -7.28 -8.02
N GLU A 72 6.95 -7.69 -8.78
CA GLU A 72 6.77 -9.08 -9.19
C GLU A 72 8.00 -9.58 -9.96
N GLY A 73 8.54 -10.74 -9.54
CA GLY A 73 9.73 -11.35 -10.14
C GLY A 73 11.07 -10.71 -9.77
N LEU A 74 11.10 -9.72 -8.86
CA LEU A 74 12.33 -9.08 -8.40
C LEU A 74 12.83 -9.65 -7.07
N ASP A 75 14.15 -9.66 -6.89
CA ASP A 75 14.79 -10.03 -5.63
C ASP A 75 14.98 -8.79 -4.74
N ILE A 76 14.27 -8.78 -3.62
CA ILE A 76 14.31 -7.71 -2.60
C ILE A 76 14.73 -8.25 -1.23
N SER A 77 15.38 -9.41 -1.17
CA SER A 77 15.74 -10.14 0.07
C SER A 77 16.71 -9.39 0.99
N ASN A 78 17.46 -8.42 0.46
CA ASN A 78 18.39 -7.60 1.23
C ASN A 78 18.47 -6.17 0.68
N ARG A 79 19.13 -5.28 1.42
CA ARG A 79 19.17 -3.84 1.11
C ARG A 79 19.78 -3.52 -0.27
N LEU A 80 20.85 -4.22 -0.67
CA LEU A 80 21.53 -3.96 -1.94
C LEU A 80 20.63 -4.34 -3.12
N LYS A 81 20.11 -5.57 -3.12
CA LYS A 81 19.20 -6.06 -4.17
C LYS A 81 17.90 -5.26 -4.22
N ALA A 82 17.39 -4.86 -3.06
CA ALA A 82 16.23 -3.98 -2.96
C ALA A 82 16.47 -2.60 -3.57
N LEU A 83 17.66 -2.01 -3.38
CA LEU A 83 18.03 -0.74 -4.03
C LEU A 83 18.15 -0.88 -5.55
N GLU A 84 18.73 -1.96 -6.04
CA GLU A 84 18.82 -2.24 -7.49
C GLU A 84 17.43 -2.41 -8.10
N SER A 85 16.58 -3.22 -7.47
CA SER A 85 15.19 -3.41 -7.85
C SER A 85 14.40 -2.09 -7.84
N TYR A 86 14.62 -1.23 -6.84
CA TYR A 86 14.00 0.09 -6.78
C TYR A 86 14.40 0.98 -7.97
N LYS A 87 15.68 1.01 -8.34
CA LYS A 87 16.16 1.78 -9.51
C LYS A 87 15.53 1.26 -10.81
N LEU A 88 15.46 -0.06 -10.96
CA LEU A 88 14.87 -0.72 -12.12
C LEU A 88 13.37 -0.43 -12.27
N VAL A 89 12.61 -0.51 -11.18
CA VAL A 89 11.17 -0.14 -11.19
C VAL A 89 11.00 1.35 -11.51
N LYS A 90 11.83 2.21 -10.90
CA LYS A 90 11.78 3.66 -11.14
C LYS A 90 12.14 4.05 -12.58
N SER A 91 12.93 3.26 -13.31
CA SER A 91 13.25 3.54 -14.72
C SER A 91 12.18 3.08 -15.71
N ARG A 92 11.20 2.27 -15.27
CA ARG A 92 10.08 1.78 -16.09
C ARG A 92 8.90 2.76 -16.14
N ASN A 93 8.81 3.66 -15.16
CA ASN A 93 7.74 4.64 -14.95
C ASN A 93 8.26 6.05 -15.19
#